data_AF-A0A448X8M9-F1
#
_entry.id   AF-A0A448X8M9-F1
#
_cell.length_a   1.000
_cell.length_b   1.000
_cell.length_c   1.000
_cell.angle_alpha   90.00
_cell.angle_beta   90.00
_cell.angle_gamma   90.00
#
_symmetry.space_group_name_H-M   'P 1'
#
loop_
_entity.id
_entity.type
_entity.pdbx_description
1 polymer ?
#
loop_
_entity_poly.entity_id
_entity_poly.type
_entity_poly.pdbx_seq_one_letter_code
_entity_poly.pdbx_strand_id
1 'polypeptide(L)'
;MEIKSGMSSIQAFISHQKDINGFAYVFYYNLVDVLEVKDNIGDLLSRISAMNIQLDITINSDITRLYLDLISNYFALMFFLTRIPDIKCILILYNFLYEQANGRQEPNYPRMAELFTSSPEVVLRNLSLEVNPHARILSGALRSLGDFFVRRTVRAQNWSYGNFLNILSEPSKLTHTLLSDQLACELIPYEIMERWIVFGYLMIYPELSSDDAFNQLKMTLRNTYVVVLFRDDVIHIHSLLQTFLESVWTCKIGSKRVSEIKETFITACSQAPEVHADRRAYLRNALRQLNLIFADEPGLLGPKAFLVFWSLSYASDELHWLIRHIANPPNKKSGISSGGSGLSKSEDLIDPFLPELLFYMDELRGLILRH
;
A
#
# COMPACT_ATOMS: atom_id res chain seq x y z
N MET A 1 -25.43 -49.87 3.23
CA MET A 1 -24.46 -49.44 4.27
C MET A 1 -23.50 -48.54 3.51
N GLU A 2 -23.57 -47.22 3.57
CA GLU A 2 -23.21 -46.34 4.70
C GLU A 2 -23.97 -45.02 4.55
N ILE A 3 -25.09 -44.86 5.25
CA ILE A 3 -25.74 -43.55 5.48
C ILE A 3 -25.70 -43.23 6.99
N LYS A 4 -25.28 -44.18 7.83
CA LYS A 4 -25.22 -44.04 9.29
C LYS A 4 -23.96 -43.34 9.81
N SER A 5 -22.92 -43.15 8.99
CA SER A 5 -21.70 -42.43 9.41
C SER A 5 -21.85 -40.90 9.38
N GLY A 6 -22.74 -40.35 8.54
CA GLY A 6 -22.96 -38.90 8.41
C GLY A 6 -23.89 -38.25 9.44
N MET A 7 -24.73 -39.04 10.14
CA MET A 7 -25.63 -38.48 11.16
C MET A 7 -24.90 -38.14 12.47
N SER A 8 -23.87 -38.90 12.84
CA SER A 8 -23.13 -38.64 14.09
C SER A 8 -22.31 -37.35 14.04
N SER A 9 -21.81 -36.97 12.85
CA SER A 9 -21.04 -35.75 12.64
C SER A 9 -21.92 -34.49 12.62
N ILE A 10 -23.17 -34.59 12.14
CA ILE A 10 -24.12 -33.48 12.14
C ILE A 10 -24.80 -33.29 13.51
N GLN A 11 -24.86 -34.34 14.35
CA GLN A 11 -25.45 -34.29 15.69
C GLN A 11 -24.81 -33.22 16.60
N ALA A 12 -23.48 -33.03 16.50
CA ALA A 12 -22.76 -32.00 17.24
C ALA A 12 -23.13 -30.58 16.79
N PHE A 13 -23.37 -30.37 15.49
CA PHE A 13 -23.85 -29.11 14.90
C PHE A 13 -25.26 -28.78 15.35
N ILE A 14 -26.15 -29.77 15.39
CA ILE A 14 -27.54 -29.58 15.85
C ILE A 14 -27.56 -29.17 17.33
N SER A 15 -26.66 -29.73 18.15
CA SER A 15 -26.61 -29.46 19.59
C SER A 15 -26.11 -28.05 19.93
N HIS A 16 -25.24 -27.46 19.11
CA HIS A 16 -24.68 -26.11 19.30
C HIS A 16 -25.17 -25.10 18.26
N GLN A 17 -26.28 -25.40 17.59
CA GLN A 17 -26.74 -24.69 16.39
C GLN A 17 -26.94 -23.18 16.63
N LYS A 18 -27.48 -22.79 17.79
CA LYS A 18 -27.73 -21.37 18.12
C LYS A 18 -26.44 -20.57 18.27
N ASP A 19 -25.45 -21.12 18.97
CA ASP A 19 -24.18 -20.44 19.24
C ASP A 19 -23.34 -20.34 17.95
N ILE A 20 -23.32 -21.42 17.15
CA ILE A 20 -22.66 -21.45 15.85
C ILE A 20 -23.32 -20.44 14.90
N ASN A 21 -24.66 -20.37 14.90
CA ASN A 21 -25.38 -19.40 14.08
C ASN A 21 -25.05 -17.97 14.47
N GLY A 22 -24.98 -17.64 15.76
CA GLY A 22 -24.61 -16.30 16.23
C GLY A 22 -23.21 -15.88 15.77
N PHE A 23 -22.22 -16.78 15.87
CA PHE A 23 -20.87 -16.53 15.39
C PHE A 23 -20.82 -16.39 13.86
N ALA A 24 -21.36 -17.37 13.13
CA ALA A 24 -21.34 -17.40 11.68
C ALA A 24 -22.10 -16.21 11.07
N TYR A 25 -23.18 -15.76 11.71
CA TYR A 25 -23.97 -14.61 11.29
C TYR A 25 -23.12 -13.34 11.16
N VAL A 26 -22.35 -12.98 12.19
CA VAL A 26 -21.56 -11.72 12.18
C VAL A 26 -20.53 -11.75 11.06
N PHE A 27 -19.79 -12.86 10.91
CA PHE A 27 -18.81 -12.98 9.83
C PHE A 27 -19.47 -12.97 8.45
N TYR A 28 -20.58 -13.68 8.30
CA TYR A 28 -21.29 -13.77 7.03
C TYR A 28 -21.82 -12.41 6.57
N TYR A 29 -22.47 -11.64 7.46
CA TYR A 29 -22.99 -10.32 7.09
C TYR A 29 -21.90 -9.28 6.89
N ASN A 30 -20.74 -9.38 7.55
CA ASN A 30 -19.58 -8.58 7.18
C ASN A 30 -19.14 -8.86 5.73
N LEU A 31 -19.23 -10.11 5.24
CA LEU A 31 -18.94 -10.44 3.84
C LEU A 31 -20.03 -9.93 2.89
N VAL A 32 -21.29 -9.91 3.33
CA VAL A 32 -22.39 -9.27 2.58
C VAL A 32 -22.11 -7.77 2.42
N ASP A 33 -21.67 -7.08 3.48
CA ASP A 33 -21.30 -5.67 3.41
C ASP A 33 -20.14 -5.43 2.42
N VAL A 34 -19.15 -6.33 2.39
CA VAL A 34 -18.05 -6.26 1.41
C VAL A 34 -18.57 -6.43 -0.02
N LEU A 35 -19.55 -7.30 -0.25
CA LEU A 35 -20.18 -7.46 -1.56
C LEU A 35 -20.93 -6.18 -1.98
N GLU A 36 -21.68 -5.56 -1.07
CA GLU A 36 -22.39 -4.30 -1.32
C GLU A 36 -21.42 -3.13 -1.60
N VAL A 37 -20.34 -3.02 -0.80
CA VAL A 37 -19.29 -2.02 -1.03
C VAL A 37 -18.66 -2.19 -2.41
N LYS A 38 -18.37 -3.44 -2.81
CA LYS A 38 -17.86 -3.74 -4.15
C LYS A 38 -18.81 -3.22 -5.25
N ASP A 39 -20.11 -3.46 -5.11
CA ASP A 39 -21.10 -3.02 -6.12
C ASP A 39 -21.18 -1.50 -6.21
N ASN A 40 -21.22 -0.84 -5.06
CA ASN A 40 -21.24 0.62 -4.97
C ASN A 40 -19.98 1.24 -5.59
N ILE A 41 -18.81 0.60 -5.43
CA ILE A 41 -17.57 1.03 -6.07
C ILE A 41 -17.67 0.89 -7.58
N GLY A 42 -18.10 -0.27 -8.10
CA GLY A 42 -18.27 -0.48 -9.55
C GLY A 42 -19.20 0.54 -10.20
N ASP A 43 -20.33 0.83 -9.55
CA ASP A 43 -21.28 1.86 -9.98
C ASP A 43 -20.66 3.26 -9.97
N LEU A 44 -19.91 3.60 -8.92
CA LEU A 44 -19.24 4.89 -8.80
C LEU A 44 -18.15 5.09 -9.88
N LEU A 45 -17.33 4.07 -10.14
CA LEU A 45 -16.31 4.12 -11.20
C LEU A 45 -16.95 4.32 -12.58
N SER A 46 -18.09 3.68 -12.83
CA SER A 46 -18.87 3.86 -14.05
C SER A 46 -19.40 5.28 -14.20
N ARG A 47 -19.93 5.87 -13.12
CA ARG A 47 -20.41 7.27 -13.12
C ARG A 47 -19.28 8.28 -13.34
N ILE A 48 -18.14 8.11 -12.64
CA ILE A 48 -16.95 8.97 -12.81
C ILE A 48 -16.47 8.92 -14.27
N SER A 49 -16.46 7.72 -14.87
CA SER A 49 -16.03 7.53 -16.26
C SER A 49 -16.99 8.15 -17.26
N ALA A 50 -18.29 8.06 -17.02
CA ALA A 50 -19.31 8.72 -17.84
C ALA A 50 -19.19 10.26 -17.80
N MET A 51 -18.73 10.82 -16.68
CA MET A 51 -18.49 12.26 -16.52
C MET A 51 -17.19 12.74 -17.20
N ASN A 52 -16.30 11.81 -17.60
CA ASN A 52 -15.00 12.11 -18.23
C ASN A 52 -14.15 13.10 -17.41
N ILE A 53 -14.15 12.93 -16.09
CA ILE A 53 -13.40 13.77 -15.15
C ILE A 53 -11.90 13.59 -15.39
N GLN A 54 -11.16 14.69 -15.44
CA GLN A 54 -9.70 14.68 -15.41
C GLN A 54 -9.21 14.80 -13.97
N LEU A 55 -8.48 13.78 -13.53
CA LEU A 55 -7.89 13.72 -12.20
C LEU A 55 -6.39 14.01 -12.29
N ASP A 56 -5.96 15.03 -11.56
CA ASP A 56 -4.58 15.49 -11.46
C ASP A 56 -4.32 16.01 -10.04
N ILE A 57 -3.41 15.36 -9.32
CA ILE A 57 -3.14 15.69 -7.93
C ILE A 57 -2.53 17.08 -7.75
N THR A 58 -2.00 17.69 -8.82
CA THR A 58 -1.47 19.06 -8.81
C THR A 58 -2.55 20.13 -8.96
N ILE A 59 -3.76 19.74 -9.39
CA ILE A 59 -4.88 20.65 -9.69
C ILE A 59 -6.06 20.38 -8.76
N ASN A 60 -6.59 19.15 -8.76
CA ASN A 60 -7.72 18.72 -7.94
C ASN A 60 -7.27 17.62 -6.97
N SER A 61 -6.35 18.00 -6.09
CA SER A 61 -5.65 17.14 -5.13
C SER A 61 -6.59 16.29 -4.27
N ASP A 62 -7.63 16.88 -3.68
CA ASP A 62 -8.56 16.19 -2.78
C ASP A 62 -9.33 15.07 -3.51
N ILE A 63 -9.92 15.38 -4.66
CA ILE A 63 -10.71 14.42 -5.44
C ILE A 63 -9.79 13.33 -6.01
N THR A 64 -8.62 13.71 -6.53
CA THR A 64 -7.64 12.75 -7.05
C THR A 64 -7.15 11.80 -5.96
N ARG A 65 -6.84 12.32 -4.78
CA ARG A 65 -6.47 11.52 -3.61
C ARG A 65 -7.57 10.56 -3.21
N LEU A 66 -8.81 11.04 -3.04
CA LEU A 66 -9.94 10.20 -2.67
C LEU A 66 -10.19 9.08 -3.70
N TYR A 67 -10.04 9.38 -4.98
CA TYR A 67 -10.14 8.39 -6.05
C TYR A 67 -9.04 7.32 -5.98
N LEU A 68 -7.78 7.73 -5.80
CA LEU A 68 -6.66 6.81 -5.67
C LEU A 68 -6.76 5.96 -4.40
N ASP A 69 -7.21 6.54 -3.29
CA ASP A 69 -7.50 5.83 -2.04
C ASP A 69 -8.64 4.82 -2.23
N LEU A 70 -9.73 5.18 -2.92
CA LEU A 70 -10.82 4.28 -3.22
C LEU A 70 -10.34 3.06 -4.02
N ILE A 71 -9.61 3.30 -5.12
CA ILE A 71 -9.09 2.24 -5.99
C ILE A 71 -8.11 1.33 -5.24
N SER A 72 -7.20 1.92 -4.47
CA SER A 72 -6.20 1.18 -3.70
C SER A 72 -6.82 0.38 -2.56
N ASN A 73 -7.80 0.94 -1.84
CA ASN A 73 -8.53 0.25 -0.79
C ASN A 73 -9.46 -0.82 -1.37
N TYR A 74 -10.03 -0.62 -2.55
CA TYR A 74 -10.82 -1.63 -3.24
C TYR A 74 -9.98 -2.87 -3.58
N PHE A 75 -8.81 -2.65 -4.18
CA PHE A 75 -7.85 -3.73 -4.40
C PHE A 75 -7.49 -4.41 -3.08
N ALA A 76 -7.16 -3.61 -2.05
CA ALA A 76 -6.73 -4.13 -0.77
C ALA A 76 -7.80 -5.01 -0.11
N LEU A 77 -9.05 -4.54 -0.09
CA LEU A 77 -10.21 -5.25 0.45
C LEU A 77 -10.41 -6.58 -0.26
N MET A 78 -10.49 -6.57 -1.60
CA MET A 78 -10.77 -7.77 -2.38
C MET A 78 -9.62 -8.78 -2.32
N PHE A 79 -8.37 -8.30 -2.35
CA PHE A 79 -7.21 -9.19 -2.23
C PHE A 79 -7.05 -9.75 -0.81
N PHE A 80 -7.40 -8.97 0.22
CA PHE A 80 -7.36 -9.41 1.62
C PHE A 80 -8.29 -10.60 1.88
N LEU A 81 -9.46 -10.67 1.23
CA LEU A 81 -10.37 -11.83 1.34
C LEU A 81 -9.68 -13.15 1.01
N THR A 82 -8.71 -13.14 0.08
CA THR A 82 -7.96 -14.35 -0.31
C THR A 82 -7.00 -14.85 0.78
N ARG A 83 -6.74 -14.03 1.80
CA ARG A 83 -5.91 -14.36 2.97
C ARG A 83 -6.71 -14.81 4.17
N ILE A 84 -8.02 -14.61 4.17
CA ILE A 84 -8.88 -15.03 5.27
C ILE A 84 -9.00 -16.56 5.23
N PRO A 85 -8.47 -17.27 6.23
CA PRO A 85 -8.63 -18.72 6.29
C PRO A 85 -10.11 -19.07 6.44
N ASP A 86 -10.51 -20.22 5.90
CA ASP A 86 -11.83 -20.80 6.11
C ASP A 86 -13.03 -19.96 5.63
N ILE A 87 -12.82 -18.91 4.81
CA ILE A 87 -13.91 -18.10 4.24
C ILE A 87 -14.97 -18.96 3.54
N LYS A 88 -14.52 -19.98 2.80
CA LYS A 88 -15.38 -20.97 2.15
C LYS A 88 -16.21 -21.77 3.15
N CYS A 89 -15.61 -22.18 4.26
CA CYS A 89 -16.30 -22.93 5.31
C CYS A 89 -17.35 -22.07 6.00
N ILE A 90 -17.04 -20.80 6.30
CA ILE A 90 -18.00 -19.84 6.89
C ILE A 90 -19.21 -19.66 5.97
N LEU A 91 -18.98 -19.42 4.67
CA LEU A 91 -20.05 -19.24 3.68
C LEU A 91 -20.96 -20.48 3.58
N ILE A 92 -20.36 -21.68 3.46
CA ILE A 92 -21.10 -22.95 3.36
C ILE A 92 -21.89 -23.22 4.63
N LEU A 93 -21.25 -23.04 5.80
CA LEU A 93 -21.86 -23.32 7.10
C LEU A 93 -23.06 -22.41 7.35
N TYR A 94 -22.90 -21.11 7.13
CA TYR A 94 -24.01 -20.17 7.33
C TYR A 94 -25.15 -20.44 6.35
N ASN A 95 -24.85 -20.68 5.06
CA ASN A 95 -25.87 -21.01 4.08
C ASN A 95 -26.64 -22.30 4.46
N PHE A 96 -25.95 -23.33 4.95
CA PHE A 96 -26.58 -24.55 5.45
C PHE A 96 -27.53 -24.28 6.62
N LEU A 97 -27.08 -23.49 7.60
CA LEU A 97 -27.92 -23.11 8.75
C LEU A 97 -29.13 -22.28 8.32
N TYR A 98 -28.93 -21.35 7.38
CA TYR A 98 -29.99 -20.52 6.82
C TYR A 98 -31.03 -21.36 6.06
N GLU A 99 -30.57 -22.33 5.25
CA GLU A 99 -31.44 -23.24 4.49
C GLU A 99 -32.26 -24.14 5.42
N GLN A 100 -31.67 -24.65 6.50
CA GLN A 100 -32.41 -25.41 7.51
C GLN A 100 -33.50 -24.58 8.20
N ALA A 101 -33.22 -23.30 8.47
CA ALA A 101 -34.17 -22.43 9.17
C ALA A 101 -35.28 -21.88 8.24
N ASN A 102 -34.96 -21.59 6.98
CA ASN A 102 -35.85 -20.86 6.06
C ASN A 102 -36.38 -21.71 4.89
N GLY A 103 -35.88 -22.94 4.71
CA GLY A 103 -36.26 -23.83 3.60
C GLY A 103 -35.77 -23.38 2.22
N ARG A 104 -34.87 -22.40 2.15
CA ARG A 104 -34.27 -21.86 0.91
C ARG A 104 -32.85 -21.40 1.17
N GLN A 105 -32.01 -21.39 0.12
CA GLN A 105 -30.65 -20.86 0.19
C GLN A 105 -30.64 -19.35 0.49
N GLU A 106 -29.55 -18.90 1.12
CA GLU A 106 -29.33 -17.48 1.36
C GLU A 106 -29.11 -16.75 0.01
N PRO A 107 -29.79 -15.62 -0.27
CA PRO A 107 -29.78 -14.99 -1.58
C PRO A 107 -28.40 -14.56 -2.13
N ASN A 108 -27.51 -14.08 -1.27
CA ASN A 108 -26.16 -13.60 -1.59
C ASN A 108 -25.13 -14.73 -1.63
N TYR A 109 -25.41 -15.88 -1.00
CA TYR A 109 -24.48 -17.02 -0.95
C TYR A 109 -23.90 -17.42 -2.31
N PRO A 110 -24.67 -17.62 -3.40
CA PRO A 110 -24.11 -18.09 -4.67
C PRO A 110 -23.02 -17.15 -5.20
N ARG A 111 -23.29 -15.83 -5.13
CA ARG A 111 -22.40 -14.79 -5.62
C ARG A 111 -21.15 -14.65 -4.74
N MET A 112 -21.32 -14.69 -3.42
CA MET A 112 -20.18 -14.66 -2.49
C MET A 112 -19.31 -15.92 -2.61
N ALA A 113 -19.92 -17.09 -2.79
CA ALA A 113 -19.18 -18.33 -2.98
C ALA A 113 -18.31 -18.28 -4.23
N GLU A 114 -18.82 -17.76 -5.35
CA GLU A 114 -18.05 -17.58 -6.58
C GLU A 114 -16.91 -16.56 -6.40
N LEU A 115 -17.22 -15.38 -5.86
CA LEU A 115 -16.25 -14.28 -5.79
C LEU A 115 -15.19 -14.45 -4.70
N PHE A 116 -15.59 -14.86 -3.50
CA PHE A 116 -14.72 -14.80 -2.31
C PHE A 116 -13.94 -16.09 -2.05
N THR A 117 -14.31 -17.21 -2.68
CA THR A 117 -13.56 -18.47 -2.58
C THR A 117 -12.60 -18.71 -3.74
N SER A 118 -12.52 -17.74 -4.66
CA SER A 118 -11.61 -17.74 -5.80
C SER A 118 -10.15 -17.65 -5.37
N SER A 119 -9.24 -18.22 -6.18
CA SER A 119 -7.80 -18.10 -5.94
C SER A 119 -7.32 -16.64 -6.10
N PRO A 120 -6.18 -16.25 -5.50
CA PRO A 120 -5.61 -14.92 -5.68
C PRO A 120 -5.45 -14.50 -7.14
N GLU A 121 -5.05 -15.43 -8.02
CA GLU A 121 -4.89 -15.17 -9.45
C GLU A 121 -6.21 -14.82 -10.14
N VAL A 122 -7.30 -15.51 -9.80
CA VAL A 122 -8.63 -15.26 -10.35
C VAL A 122 -9.15 -13.90 -9.85
N VAL A 123 -8.95 -13.59 -8.57
CA VAL A 123 -9.32 -12.27 -8.00
C VAL A 123 -8.60 -11.15 -8.72
N LEU A 124 -7.29 -11.26 -8.96
CA LEU A 124 -6.52 -10.26 -9.71
C LEU A 124 -7.03 -10.07 -11.15
N ARG A 125 -7.37 -11.16 -11.85
CA ARG A 125 -7.95 -11.09 -13.19
C ARG A 125 -9.30 -10.39 -13.19
N ASN A 126 -10.17 -10.72 -12.22
CA ASN A 126 -11.48 -10.10 -12.10
C ASN A 126 -11.37 -8.60 -11.78
N LEU A 127 -10.49 -8.22 -10.85
CA LEU A 127 -10.20 -6.82 -10.54
C LEU A 127 -9.69 -6.05 -11.76
N SER A 128 -8.78 -6.67 -12.53
CA SER A 128 -8.30 -6.05 -13.76
C SER A 128 -9.40 -5.87 -14.80
N LEU A 129 -10.24 -6.89 -15.03
CA LEU A 129 -11.36 -6.80 -15.96
C LEU A 129 -12.38 -5.71 -15.56
N GLU A 130 -12.61 -5.53 -14.26
CA GLU A 130 -13.54 -4.54 -13.73
C GLU A 130 -12.99 -3.11 -13.81
N VAL A 131 -11.71 -2.90 -13.53
CA VAL A 131 -11.11 -1.55 -13.46
C VAL A 131 -10.56 -1.08 -14.81
N ASN A 132 -10.16 -2.00 -15.71
CA ASN A 132 -9.56 -1.65 -17.00
C ASN A 132 -10.43 -0.77 -17.91
N PRO A 133 -11.78 -0.86 -17.95
CA PRO A 133 -12.63 0.11 -18.64
C PRO A 133 -12.43 1.57 -18.19
N HIS A 134 -11.90 1.77 -16.98
CA HIS A 134 -11.64 3.06 -16.36
C HIS A 134 -10.14 3.46 -16.41
N ALA A 135 -9.32 2.70 -17.15
CA ALA A 135 -7.86 2.85 -17.16
C ALA A 135 -7.38 4.25 -17.53
N ARG A 136 -8.08 4.96 -18.43
CA ARG A 136 -7.69 6.32 -18.84
C ARG A 136 -7.67 7.30 -17.65
N ILE A 137 -8.70 7.24 -16.79
CA ILE A 137 -8.82 8.14 -15.64
C ILE A 137 -7.77 7.76 -14.59
N LEU A 138 -7.64 6.46 -14.29
CA LEU A 138 -6.67 5.97 -13.32
C LEU A 138 -5.22 6.23 -13.76
N SER A 139 -4.89 5.97 -15.02
CA SER A 139 -3.55 6.23 -15.59
C SER A 139 -3.19 7.72 -15.53
N GLY A 140 -4.15 8.61 -15.79
CA GLY A 140 -3.98 10.06 -15.62
C GLY A 140 -3.70 10.46 -14.16
N ALA A 141 -4.53 9.97 -13.24
CA ALA A 141 -4.36 10.21 -11.80
C ALA A 141 -2.99 9.71 -11.30
N LEU A 142 -2.59 8.49 -11.67
CA LEU A 142 -1.30 7.91 -11.28
C LEU A 142 -0.12 8.70 -11.84
N ARG A 143 -0.20 9.13 -13.10
CA ARG A 143 0.87 9.92 -13.73
C ARG A 143 1.10 11.26 -13.04
N SER A 144 0.03 11.90 -12.56
CA SER A 144 0.13 13.18 -11.84
C SER A 144 0.95 13.07 -10.53
N LEU A 145 1.10 11.87 -9.97
CA LEU A 145 1.95 11.63 -8.79
C LEU A 145 3.44 11.71 -9.09
N GLY A 146 3.85 11.64 -10.37
CA GLY A 146 5.23 11.39 -10.78
C GLY A 146 6.25 12.27 -10.06
N ASP A 147 6.09 13.59 -10.13
CA ASP A 147 7.06 14.53 -9.56
C ASP A 147 7.15 14.43 -8.03
N PHE A 148 6.02 14.27 -7.34
CA PHE A 148 6.00 14.09 -5.88
C PHE A 148 6.67 12.78 -5.48
N PHE A 149 6.39 11.71 -6.22
CA PHE A 149 6.95 10.40 -5.95
C PHE A 149 8.48 10.36 -6.23
N VAL A 150 8.95 11.04 -7.29
CA VAL A 150 10.39 11.25 -7.53
C VAL A 150 11.03 11.98 -6.36
N ARG A 151 10.44 13.10 -5.89
CA ARG A 151 10.98 13.87 -4.75
C ARG A 151 11.09 13.04 -3.47
N ARG A 152 10.14 12.13 -3.23
CA ARG A 152 10.15 11.22 -2.07
C ARG A 152 11.14 10.07 -2.17
N THR A 153 11.60 9.74 -3.37
CA THR A 153 12.57 8.66 -3.62
C THR A 153 14.00 9.17 -3.84
N VAL A 154 14.27 10.44 -3.57
CA VAL A 154 15.60 11.04 -3.65
C VAL A 154 16.56 10.42 -2.62
N ARG A 155 17.85 10.25 -2.97
CA ARG A 155 18.90 9.77 -2.06
C ARG A 155 19.33 10.87 -1.08
N ALA A 156 19.76 10.49 0.12
CA ALA A 156 20.23 11.43 1.15
C ALA A 156 21.36 12.36 0.69
N GLN A 157 22.24 11.88 -0.21
CA GLN A 157 23.28 12.70 -0.81
C GLN A 157 22.71 13.92 -1.56
N ASN A 158 21.62 13.74 -2.30
CA ASN A 158 20.96 14.83 -3.03
C ASN A 158 20.22 15.78 -2.08
N TRP A 159 19.66 15.28 -0.97
CA TRP A 159 19.14 16.13 0.10
C TRP A 159 20.23 17.01 0.71
N SER A 160 21.42 16.44 0.91
CA SER A 160 22.59 17.19 1.41
C SER A 160 23.01 18.29 0.44
N TYR A 161 23.12 17.99 -0.86
CA TYR A 161 23.46 19.01 -1.87
C TYR A 161 22.40 20.11 -2.00
N GLY A 162 21.12 19.76 -1.83
CA GLY A 162 20.01 20.70 -1.89
C GLY A 162 19.72 21.46 -0.61
N ASN A 163 20.49 21.24 0.48
CA ASN A 163 20.20 21.78 1.81
C ASN A 163 18.76 21.50 2.29
N PHE A 164 18.22 20.32 1.96
CA PHE A 164 16.87 19.94 2.32
C PHE A 164 16.66 20.03 3.84
N LEU A 165 15.55 20.62 4.29
CA LEU A 165 15.24 20.90 5.71
C LEU A 165 16.23 21.80 6.47
N ASN A 166 17.31 22.29 5.85
CA ASN A 166 18.27 23.18 6.50
C ASN A 166 17.83 24.65 6.40
N ILE A 167 17.16 25.16 7.44
CA ILE A 167 16.69 26.55 7.50
C ILE A 167 17.81 27.59 7.61
N LEU A 168 19.01 27.19 8.02
CA LEU A 168 20.15 28.08 8.17
C LEU A 168 20.94 28.26 6.87
N SER A 169 20.61 27.50 5.81
CA SER A 169 21.24 27.63 4.50
C SER A 169 20.98 29.01 3.86
N GLU A 170 19.83 29.63 4.16
CA GLU A 170 19.46 30.95 3.67
C GLU A 170 18.88 31.81 4.82
N PRO A 171 19.73 32.39 5.69
CA PRO A 171 19.30 33.10 6.89
C PRO A 171 18.35 34.27 6.61
N SER A 172 18.48 34.90 5.44
CA SER A 172 17.60 36.00 5.02
C SER A 172 16.14 35.57 4.81
N LYS A 173 15.86 34.27 4.66
CA LYS A 173 14.51 33.72 4.47
C LYS A 173 13.95 33.05 5.73
N LEU A 174 14.59 33.23 6.89
CA LEU A 174 14.18 32.56 8.14
C LEU A 174 12.76 32.93 8.58
N THR A 175 12.33 34.17 8.35
CA THR A 175 10.98 34.65 8.66
C THR A 175 9.99 34.45 7.52
N HIS A 176 10.42 33.95 6.36
CA HIS A 176 9.54 33.76 5.21
C HIS A 176 8.70 32.49 5.36
N THR A 177 7.39 32.63 5.16
CA THR A 177 6.48 31.48 5.10
C THR A 177 6.62 30.76 3.77
N LEU A 178 6.68 29.43 3.80
CA LEU A 178 6.58 28.64 2.58
C LEU A 178 5.13 28.68 2.09
N LEU A 179 4.92 29.22 0.89
CA LEU A 179 3.62 29.29 0.25
C LEU A 179 3.67 28.47 -1.05
N SER A 180 2.77 27.50 -1.18
CA SER A 180 2.55 26.71 -2.39
C SER A 180 1.14 26.15 -2.38
N ASP A 181 0.50 26.09 -3.55
CA ASP A 181 -0.83 25.49 -3.71
C ASP A 181 -0.80 23.97 -3.54
N GLN A 182 0.40 23.37 -3.48
CA GLN A 182 0.62 21.92 -3.44
C GLN A 182 1.18 21.43 -2.10
N LEU A 183 1.19 22.26 -1.05
CA LEU A 183 1.74 21.88 0.26
C LEU A 183 1.07 20.62 0.84
N ALA A 184 -0.24 20.47 0.65
CA ALA A 184 -0.96 19.27 1.11
C ALA A 184 -0.45 17.99 0.42
N CYS A 185 -0.04 18.08 -0.84
CA CYS A 185 0.47 16.95 -1.62
C CYS A 185 1.86 16.51 -1.17
N GLU A 186 2.67 17.45 -0.69
CA GLU A 186 4.00 17.18 -0.12
C GLU A 186 3.95 16.35 1.18
N LEU A 187 2.80 16.32 1.87
CA LEU A 187 2.57 15.55 3.11
C LEU A 187 1.90 14.19 2.86
N ILE A 188 1.59 13.82 1.62
CA ILE A 188 1.02 12.50 1.32
C ILE A 188 2.07 11.45 1.66
N PRO A 189 1.81 10.46 2.55
CA PRO A 189 2.83 9.48 2.94
C PRO A 189 3.38 8.68 1.75
N TYR A 190 4.67 8.36 1.79
CA TYR A 190 5.35 7.62 0.74
C TYR A 190 4.71 6.24 0.53
N GLU A 191 4.42 5.56 1.63
CA GLU A 191 3.73 4.26 1.61
C GLU A 191 2.39 4.31 0.86
N ILE A 192 1.65 5.40 1.00
CA ILE A 192 0.35 5.58 0.32
C ILE A 192 0.57 5.74 -1.18
N MET A 193 1.57 6.54 -1.61
CA MET A 193 1.92 6.68 -3.02
C MET A 193 2.39 5.36 -3.63
N GLU A 194 3.24 4.59 -2.93
CA GLU A 194 3.67 3.26 -3.37
C GLU A 194 2.46 2.34 -3.58
N ARG A 195 1.52 2.36 -2.63
CA ARG A 195 0.30 1.55 -2.68
C ARG A 195 -0.59 1.92 -3.86
N TRP A 196 -0.77 3.22 -4.12
CA TRP A 196 -1.51 3.71 -5.29
C TRP A 196 -0.85 3.27 -6.60
N ILE A 197 0.47 3.44 -6.74
CA ILE A 197 1.21 3.09 -7.95
C ILE A 197 1.18 1.59 -8.21
N VAL A 198 1.50 0.76 -7.19
CA VAL A 198 1.57 -0.69 -7.36
C VAL A 198 0.18 -1.28 -7.62
N PHE A 199 -0.81 -0.98 -6.78
CA PHE A 199 -2.15 -1.59 -6.92
C PHE A 199 -2.88 -1.03 -8.14
N GLY A 200 -2.76 0.27 -8.39
CA GLY A 200 -3.35 0.92 -9.55
C GLY A 200 -2.86 0.29 -10.85
N TYR A 201 -1.54 0.32 -11.10
CA TYR A 201 -1.00 -0.26 -12.34
C TYR A 201 -1.15 -1.78 -12.43
N LEU A 202 -1.25 -2.50 -11.32
CA LEU A 202 -1.55 -3.93 -11.34
C LEU A 202 -2.94 -4.20 -11.94
N MET A 203 -3.95 -3.39 -11.60
CA MET A 203 -5.31 -3.54 -12.14
C MET A 203 -5.43 -3.06 -13.59
N ILE A 204 -4.65 -2.04 -13.99
CA ILE A 204 -4.61 -1.52 -15.36
C ILE A 204 -3.31 -1.88 -16.09
N TYR A 205 -2.83 -3.11 -15.89
CA TYR A 205 -1.53 -3.56 -16.40
C TYR A 205 -1.28 -3.32 -17.91
N PRO A 206 -2.28 -3.28 -18.83
CA PRO A 206 -2.00 -2.98 -20.24
C PRO A 206 -1.34 -1.60 -20.44
N GLU A 207 -1.62 -0.63 -19.55
CA GLU A 207 -1.02 0.71 -19.54
C GLU A 207 0.50 0.69 -19.33
N LEU A 208 1.04 -0.35 -18.69
CA LEU A 208 2.48 -0.55 -18.49
C LEU A 208 3.24 -0.82 -19.80
N SER A 209 2.53 -0.93 -20.93
CA SER A 209 3.16 -0.91 -22.25
C SER A 209 3.88 0.43 -22.48
N SER A 210 3.32 1.54 -21.96
CA SER A 210 3.95 2.87 -21.99
C SER A 210 5.20 2.91 -21.12
N ASP A 211 6.28 3.51 -21.64
CA ASP A 211 7.52 3.69 -20.89
C ASP A 211 7.32 4.58 -19.65
N ASP A 212 6.50 5.61 -19.71
CA ASP A 212 6.28 6.52 -18.58
C ASP A 212 5.63 5.78 -17.40
N ALA A 213 4.54 5.08 -17.67
CA ALA A 213 3.83 4.27 -16.66
C ALA A 213 4.73 3.18 -16.08
N PHE A 214 5.46 2.48 -16.96
CA PHE A 214 6.38 1.43 -16.51
C PHE A 214 7.55 1.99 -15.70
N ASN A 215 8.12 3.13 -16.07
CA ASN A 215 9.23 3.75 -15.32
C ASN A 215 8.80 4.18 -13.92
N GLN A 216 7.57 4.69 -13.76
CA GLN A 216 7.01 5.04 -12.45
C GLN A 216 6.86 3.79 -11.56
N LEU A 217 6.29 2.69 -12.10
CA LEU A 217 6.23 1.41 -11.39
C LEU A 217 7.63 0.87 -11.08
N LYS A 218 8.54 0.87 -12.06
CA LYS A 218 9.93 0.38 -11.92
C LYS A 218 10.69 1.14 -10.85
N MET A 219 10.50 2.45 -10.74
CA MET A 219 11.11 3.27 -9.68
C MET A 219 10.58 2.87 -8.30
N THR A 220 9.29 2.57 -8.18
CA THR A 220 8.70 2.04 -6.95
C THR A 220 9.33 0.70 -6.57
N LEU A 221 9.38 -0.23 -7.52
CA LEU A 221 9.95 -1.57 -7.32
C LEU A 221 11.44 -1.58 -6.98
N ARG A 222 12.20 -0.52 -7.30
CA ARG A 222 13.61 -0.40 -6.89
C ARG A 222 13.79 0.02 -5.44
N ASN A 223 12.81 0.70 -4.84
CA ASN A 223 12.89 1.23 -3.48
C ASN A 223 12.21 0.33 -2.44
N THR A 224 11.35 -0.60 -2.86
CA THR A 224 10.66 -1.51 -1.94
C THR A 224 10.43 -2.88 -2.56
N TYR A 225 10.39 -3.93 -1.73
CA TYR A 225 9.94 -5.27 -2.14
C TYR A 225 8.69 -5.75 -1.39
N VAL A 226 8.19 -4.96 -0.43
CA VAL A 226 6.93 -5.20 0.29
C VAL A 226 6.08 -3.94 0.33
N VAL A 227 4.78 -4.08 0.09
CA VAL A 227 3.79 -2.99 0.21
C VAL A 227 2.71 -3.41 1.19
N VAL A 228 2.27 -2.46 2.01
CA VAL A 228 1.20 -2.68 2.99
C VAL A 228 -0.13 -2.91 2.26
N LEU A 229 -0.77 -4.04 2.57
CA LEU A 229 -2.13 -4.34 2.18
C LEU A 229 -3.10 -3.66 3.15
N PHE A 230 -2.98 -4.01 4.44
CA PHE A 230 -3.74 -3.40 5.53
C PHE A 230 -3.02 -3.65 6.86
N ARG A 231 -2.73 -2.58 7.62
CA ARG A 231 -1.99 -2.66 8.89
C ARG A 231 -0.64 -3.40 8.73
N ASP A 232 -0.48 -4.54 9.38
CA ASP A 232 0.71 -5.38 9.38
C ASP A 232 0.72 -6.41 8.23
N ASP A 233 -0.41 -6.63 7.57
CA ASP A 233 -0.49 -7.47 6.38
C ASP A 233 0.21 -6.78 5.19
N VAL A 234 1.24 -7.44 4.64
CA VAL A 234 2.00 -6.94 3.49
C VAL A 234 1.94 -7.88 2.30
N ILE A 235 2.18 -7.35 1.10
CA ILE A 235 2.33 -8.10 -0.15
C ILE A 235 3.79 -8.04 -0.61
N HIS A 236 4.37 -9.20 -0.92
CA HIS A 236 5.61 -9.29 -1.69
C HIS A 236 5.33 -8.97 -3.17
N ILE A 237 5.53 -7.71 -3.54
CA ILE A 237 5.03 -7.15 -4.79
C ILE A 237 5.71 -7.71 -6.03
N HIS A 238 7.00 -8.05 -5.94
CA HIS A 238 7.76 -8.58 -7.08
C HIS A 238 7.24 -9.95 -7.52
N SER A 239 7.05 -10.87 -6.57
CA SER A 239 6.47 -12.19 -6.87
C SER A 239 5.05 -12.08 -7.39
N LEU A 240 4.23 -11.20 -6.78
CA LEU A 240 2.84 -11.00 -7.19
C LEU A 240 2.76 -10.51 -8.65
N LEU A 241 3.50 -9.45 -8.98
CA LEU A 241 3.55 -8.87 -10.32
C LEU A 241 4.08 -9.87 -11.34
N GLN A 242 5.15 -10.59 -11.04
CA GLN A 242 5.71 -11.59 -11.96
C GLN A 242 4.70 -12.69 -12.28
N THR A 243 4.16 -13.36 -11.26
CA THR A 243 3.19 -14.45 -11.45
C THR A 243 1.95 -13.98 -12.19
N PHE A 244 1.40 -12.81 -11.82
CA PHE A 244 0.21 -12.29 -12.47
C PHE A 244 0.49 -11.92 -13.94
N LEU A 245 1.50 -11.09 -14.21
CA LEU A 245 1.80 -10.59 -15.55
C LEU A 245 2.27 -11.69 -16.50
N GLU A 246 3.01 -12.70 -16.04
CA GLU A 246 3.33 -13.88 -16.87
C GLU A 246 2.07 -14.63 -17.30
N SER A 247 1.03 -14.62 -16.46
CA SER A 247 -0.23 -15.33 -16.74
C SER A 247 -1.17 -14.58 -17.70
N VAL A 248 -1.09 -13.25 -17.76
CA VAL A 248 -2.04 -12.41 -18.54
C VAL A 248 -1.41 -11.58 -19.66
N TRP A 249 -0.09 -11.36 -19.64
CA TRP A 249 0.60 -10.43 -20.53
C TRP A 249 1.59 -11.14 -21.47
N THR A 250 1.04 -11.81 -22.48
CA THR A 250 1.77 -12.73 -23.37
C THR A 250 2.47 -12.05 -24.57
N CYS A 251 2.34 -10.73 -24.73
CA CYS A 251 3.00 -10.02 -25.82
C CYS A 251 4.49 -9.78 -25.54
N LYS A 252 5.29 -9.55 -26.60
CA LYS A 252 6.75 -9.35 -26.50
C LYS A 252 7.13 -8.24 -25.49
N ILE A 253 6.37 -7.14 -25.47
CA ILE A 253 6.60 -6.03 -24.55
C ILE A 253 6.39 -6.49 -23.10
N GLY A 254 5.30 -7.21 -22.82
CA GLY A 254 5.02 -7.78 -21.51
C GLY A 254 6.14 -8.68 -21.01
N SER A 255 6.64 -9.60 -21.84
CA SER A 255 7.77 -10.47 -21.47
C SER A 255 9.04 -9.68 -21.12
N LYS A 256 9.32 -8.59 -21.86
CA LYS A 256 10.43 -7.68 -21.55
C LYS A 256 10.23 -7.00 -20.20
N ARG A 257 9.05 -6.42 -19.96
CA ARG A 257 8.71 -5.75 -18.68
C ARG A 257 8.82 -6.69 -17.49
N VAL A 258 8.34 -7.92 -17.62
CA VAL A 258 8.48 -8.96 -16.58
C VAL A 258 9.94 -9.26 -16.28
N SER A 259 10.81 -9.36 -17.30
CA SER A 259 12.26 -9.52 -17.09
C SER A 259 12.86 -8.36 -16.32
N GLU A 260 12.49 -7.12 -16.68
CA GLU A 260 12.96 -5.93 -15.97
C GLU A 260 12.47 -5.89 -14.51
N ILE A 261 11.25 -6.35 -14.22
CA ILE A 261 10.72 -6.49 -12.85
C ILE A 261 11.54 -7.53 -12.04
N LYS A 262 12.04 -8.59 -12.68
CA LYS A 262 12.92 -9.56 -12.01
C LYS A 262 14.25 -8.92 -11.60
N GLU A 263 14.80 -8.03 -12.42
CA GLU A 263 16.03 -7.29 -12.12
C GLU A 263 15.83 -6.25 -11.01
N THR A 264 14.67 -5.58 -10.95
CA THR A 264 14.40 -4.62 -9.87
C THR A 264 14.36 -5.28 -8.50
N PHE A 265 13.95 -6.55 -8.39
CA PHE A 265 13.95 -7.27 -7.11
C PHE A 265 15.37 -7.38 -6.52
N ILE A 266 16.37 -7.66 -7.36
CA ILE A 266 17.78 -7.73 -6.95
C ILE A 266 18.25 -6.35 -6.47
N THR A 267 17.84 -5.29 -7.17
CA THR A 267 18.17 -3.91 -6.80
C THR A 267 17.54 -3.53 -5.45
N ALA A 268 16.25 -3.84 -5.26
CA ALA A 268 15.53 -3.56 -4.02
C ALA A 268 16.15 -4.28 -2.82
N CYS A 269 16.57 -5.53 -3.00
CA CYS A 269 17.18 -6.31 -1.92
C CYS A 269 18.63 -5.92 -1.60
N SER A 270 19.36 -5.30 -2.54
CA SER A 270 20.78 -4.98 -2.36
C SER A 270 21.06 -3.51 -2.08
N GLN A 271 20.28 -2.59 -2.66
CA GLN A 271 20.53 -1.14 -2.57
C GLN A 271 19.55 -0.41 -1.67
N ALA A 272 18.27 -0.83 -1.62
CA ALA A 272 17.27 -0.09 -0.84
C ALA A 272 17.62 0.00 0.67
N PRO A 273 18.10 -1.07 1.35
CA PRO A 273 18.46 -0.98 2.76
C PRO A 273 19.48 0.14 3.07
N GLU A 274 20.55 0.24 2.27
CA GLU A 274 21.57 1.27 2.41
C GLU A 274 21.00 2.67 2.13
N VAL A 275 20.25 2.82 1.04
CA VAL A 275 19.63 4.10 0.68
C VAL A 275 18.72 4.61 1.80
N HIS A 276 17.89 3.74 2.38
CA HIS A 276 17.00 4.08 3.48
C HIS A 276 17.77 4.33 4.79
N ALA A 277 18.86 3.60 5.06
CA ALA A 277 19.74 3.87 6.20
C ALA A 277 20.38 5.27 6.13
N ASP A 278 20.87 5.66 4.96
CA ASP A 278 21.42 7.00 4.71
C ASP A 278 20.36 8.10 4.89
N ARG A 279 19.14 7.87 4.43
CA ARG A 279 18.03 8.80 4.63
C ARG A 279 17.71 8.99 6.11
N ARG A 280 17.65 7.91 6.89
CA ARG A 280 17.46 7.99 8.35
C ARG A 280 18.60 8.75 9.02
N ALA A 281 19.84 8.51 8.62
CA ALA A 281 21.00 9.24 9.14
C ALA A 281 20.94 10.74 8.85
N TYR A 282 20.54 11.11 7.62
CA TYR A 282 20.32 12.50 7.25
C TYR A 282 19.20 13.14 8.08
N LEU A 283 18.05 12.47 8.16
CA LEU A 283 16.86 12.97 8.87
C LEU A 283 17.12 13.15 10.36
N ARG A 284 17.88 12.25 11.01
CA ARG A 284 18.31 12.45 12.41
C ARG A 284 19.01 13.79 12.61
N ASN A 285 19.98 14.10 11.76
CA ASN A 285 20.71 15.36 11.83
C ASN A 285 19.82 16.57 11.52
N ALA A 286 18.95 16.46 10.52
CA ALA A 286 18.03 17.54 10.14
C ALA A 286 17.00 17.83 11.25
N LEU A 287 16.33 16.80 11.77
CA LEU A 287 15.34 16.94 12.84
C LEU A 287 15.98 17.44 14.13
N ARG A 288 17.20 16.99 14.46
CA ARG A 288 17.97 17.56 15.60
C ARG A 288 18.18 19.06 15.45
N GLN A 289 18.64 19.51 14.28
CA GLN A 289 18.87 20.94 14.02
C GLN A 289 17.57 21.74 14.09
N LEU A 290 16.49 21.25 13.46
CA LEU A 290 15.18 21.89 13.53
C LEU A 290 14.68 22.00 14.98
N ASN A 291 14.81 20.93 15.76
CA ASN A 291 14.40 20.94 17.16
C ASN A 291 15.15 22.00 17.98
N LEU A 292 16.49 22.06 17.83
CA LEU A 292 17.31 23.04 18.54
C LEU A 292 16.90 24.48 18.19
N ILE A 293 16.64 24.77 16.91
CA ILE A 293 16.29 26.12 16.45
C ILE A 293 14.89 26.51 16.92
N PHE A 294 13.90 25.61 16.81
CA PHE A 294 12.53 25.92 17.23
C PHE A 294 12.35 25.93 18.75
N ALA A 295 13.18 25.19 19.49
CA ALA A 295 13.18 25.27 20.95
C ALA A 295 13.77 26.61 21.45
N ASP A 296 14.80 27.13 20.77
CA ASP A 296 15.42 28.43 21.09
C ASP A 296 14.53 29.61 20.64
N GLU A 297 13.97 29.52 19.44
CA GLU A 297 13.12 30.55 18.84
C GLU A 297 11.74 30.01 18.42
N PRO A 298 10.82 29.75 19.36
CA PRO A 298 9.49 29.20 19.05
C PRO A 298 8.66 30.06 18.09
N GLY A 299 8.93 31.37 18.02
CA GLY A 299 8.27 32.28 17.07
C GLY A 299 8.46 31.90 15.61
N LEU A 300 9.51 31.13 15.28
CA LEU A 300 9.76 30.61 13.94
C LEU A 300 8.78 29.50 13.54
N LEU A 301 8.08 28.86 14.50
CA LEU A 301 7.05 27.87 14.20
C LEU A 301 5.90 28.49 13.39
N GLY A 302 5.62 29.79 13.52
CA GLY A 302 4.63 30.47 12.67
C GLY A 302 4.95 30.35 11.17
N PRO A 303 6.05 30.96 10.68
CA PRO A 303 6.41 30.89 9.27
C PRO A 303 6.95 29.52 8.82
N LYS A 304 7.42 28.66 9.74
CA LYS A 304 8.06 27.37 9.39
C LYS A 304 7.30 26.13 9.86
N ALA A 305 6.06 26.23 10.35
CA ALA A 305 5.25 25.08 10.78
C ALA A 305 5.21 23.97 9.72
N PHE A 306 5.04 24.34 8.44
CA PHE A 306 5.03 23.37 7.35
C PHE A 306 6.32 22.53 7.31
N LEU A 307 7.47 23.13 7.57
CA LEU A 307 8.75 22.42 7.56
C LEU A 307 8.79 21.34 8.65
N VAL A 308 8.18 21.60 9.81
CA VAL A 308 8.04 20.60 10.87
C VAL A 308 7.20 19.42 10.36
N PHE A 309 6.00 19.69 9.81
CA PHE A 309 5.16 18.62 9.24
C PHE A 309 5.84 17.86 8.12
N TRP A 310 6.58 18.55 7.26
CA TRP A 310 7.32 17.93 6.15
C TRP A 310 8.44 17.03 6.66
N SER A 311 9.22 17.50 7.64
CA SER A 311 10.27 16.70 8.29
C SER A 311 9.72 15.46 9.00
N LEU A 312 8.59 15.59 9.70
CA LEU A 312 7.89 14.49 10.36
C LEU A 312 7.33 13.49 9.35
N SER A 313 6.80 13.96 8.22
CA SER A 313 6.33 13.09 7.14
C SER A 313 7.47 12.22 6.59
N TYR A 314 8.63 12.80 6.30
CA TYR A 314 9.79 12.06 5.78
C TYR A 314 10.36 11.09 6.81
N ALA A 315 10.46 11.50 8.07
CA ALA A 315 10.90 10.61 9.15
C ALA A 315 9.92 9.45 9.39
N SER A 316 8.61 9.73 9.31
CA SER A 316 7.57 8.72 9.38
C SER A 316 7.67 7.71 8.25
N ASP A 317 7.89 8.14 7.01
CA ASP A 317 8.05 7.23 5.87
C ASP A 317 9.19 6.23 6.09
N GLU A 318 10.34 6.71 6.54
CA GLU A 318 11.52 5.88 6.78
C GLU A 318 11.32 4.90 7.96
N LEU A 319 10.57 5.30 8.98
CA LEU A 319 10.17 4.43 10.08
C LEU A 319 9.27 3.29 9.60
N HIS A 320 8.19 3.63 8.88
CA HIS A 320 7.24 2.63 8.36
C HIS A 320 7.91 1.70 7.36
N TRP A 321 8.78 2.24 6.50
CA TRP A 321 9.59 1.44 5.59
C TRP A 321 10.48 0.46 6.35
N LEU A 322 11.22 0.92 7.38
CA LEU A 322 12.12 0.06 8.14
C LEU A 322 11.37 -1.08 8.85
N ILE A 323 10.30 -0.75 9.59
CA ILE A 323 9.53 -1.71 10.39
C ILE A 323 8.96 -2.83 9.50
N ARG A 324 8.32 -2.47 8.39
CA ARG A 324 7.70 -3.47 7.51
C ARG A 324 8.73 -4.37 6.81
N HIS A 325 9.92 -3.86 6.52
CA HIS A 325 11.00 -4.63 5.89
C HIS A 325 11.73 -5.53 6.89
N ILE A 326 11.90 -5.10 8.15
CA ILE A 326 12.41 -5.96 9.23
C ILE A 326 11.47 -7.14 9.46
N ALA A 327 10.15 -6.88 9.52
CA ALA A 327 9.15 -7.90 9.77
C ALA A 327 8.99 -8.90 8.60
N ASN A 328 9.35 -8.48 7.37
CA ASN A 328 9.09 -9.25 6.16
C ASN A 328 10.33 -9.35 5.26
N PRO A 329 11.41 -10.02 5.71
CA PRO A 329 12.65 -10.15 4.93
C PRO A 329 12.40 -10.86 3.59
N PRO A 330 13.25 -10.63 2.56
CA PRO A 330 13.07 -11.21 1.25
C PRO A 330 13.18 -12.75 1.28
N ASN A 331 12.25 -13.42 0.59
CA ASN A 331 12.20 -14.88 0.55
C ASN A 331 13.43 -15.49 -0.15
N LYS A 332 14.17 -16.35 0.55
CA LYS A 332 15.39 -17.02 0.03
C LYS A 332 15.17 -17.92 -1.20
N LYS A 333 13.91 -18.28 -1.53
CA LYS A 333 13.56 -19.22 -2.61
C LYS A 333 13.58 -18.63 -4.03
N SER A 334 13.68 -17.30 -4.21
CA SER A 334 13.59 -16.68 -5.54
C SER A 334 14.95 -16.49 -6.25
N GLY A 335 15.79 -17.53 -6.30
CA GLY A 335 16.88 -17.61 -7.27
C GLY A 335 18.18 -16.86 -6.96
N ILE A 336 18.41 -16.40 -5.72
CA ILE A 336 19.77 -15.99 -5.31
C ILE A 336 20.54 -17.27 -4.94
N SER A 337 21.08 -17.95 -5.95
CA SER A 337 22.18 -18.89 -5.78
C SER A 337 23.41 -18.10 -5.30
N SER A 338 23.53 -17.92 -3.99
CA SER A 338 24.67 -17.28 -3.36
C SER A 338 25.83 -18.28 -3.29
N GLY A 339 26.58 -18.37 -4.39
CA GLY A 339 28.00 -18.65 -4.31
C GLY A 339 28.68 -17.40 -3.73
N GLY A 340 28.85 -17.35 -2.42
CA GLY A 340 29.48 -16.23 -1.71
C GLY A 340 28.85 -15.99 -0.35
N SER A 341 29.56 -16.42 0.70
CA SER A 341 29.41 -16.12 2.13
C SER A 341 28.02 -15.73 2.63
N GLY A 342 27.38 -16.68 3.31
CA GLY A 342 26.21 -16.41 4.13
C GLY A 342 26.53 -15.39 5.22
N LEU A 343 25.87 -14.24 5.15
CA LEU A 343 25.56 -13.43 6.32
C LEU A 343 24.06 -13.11 6.30
N SER A 344 23.49 -13.08 7.49
CA SER A 344 22.10 -12.78 7.72
C SER A 344 21.80 -11.35 7.23
N LYS A 345 21.08 -11.22 6.10
CA LYS A 345 20.59 -9.94 5.53
C LYS A 345 19.63 -9.15 6.45
N SER A 346 19.46 -9.59 7.69
CA SER A 346 18.74 -8.86 8.73
C SER A 346 19.62 -7.80 9.40
N GLU A 347 20.95 -7.92 9.35
CA GLU A 347 21.87 -6.95 9.97
C GLU A 347 21.84 -5.59 9.26
N ASP A 348 21.68 -5.59 7.93
CA ASP A 348 21.58 -4.36 7.11
C ASP A 348 20.32 -3.54 7.40
N LEU A 349 19.33 -4.13 8.08
CA LEU A 349 18.09 -3.49 8.48
C LEU A 349 18.08 -3.09 9.96
N ILE A 350 19.21 -3.24 10.68
CA ILE A 350 19.33 -2.78 12.06
C ILE A 350 19.69 -1.29 12.05
N ASP A 351 18.91 -0.48 12.76
CA ASP A 351 19.25 0.93 13.01
C ASP A 351 19.39 1.18 14.53
N PRO A 352 20.62 1.16 15.08
CA PRO A 352 20.84 1.37 16.51
C PRO A 352 20.51 2.81 16.95
N PHE A 353 20.40 3.75 16.02
CA PHE A 353 20.08 5.16 16.27
C PHE A 353 18.62 5.49 16.00
N LEU A 354 17.76 4.49 15.75
CA LEU A 354 16.33 4.70 15.61
C LEU A 354 15.68 5.42 16.81
N PRO A 355 16.05 5.14 18.09
CA PRO A 355 15.51 5.88 19.23
C PRO A 355 15.77 7.38 19.16
N GLU A 356 16.91 7.78 18.61
CA GLU A 356 17.27 9.19 18.45
C GLU A 356 16.35 9.89 17.42
N LEU A 357 16.06 9.22 16.30
CA LEU A 357 15.11 9.74 15.31
C LEU A 357 13.72 9.91 15.92
N LEU A 358 13.23 8.90 16.64
CA LEU A 358 11.93 8.93 17.32
C LEU A 358 11.86 10.04 18.37
N PHE A 359 12.94 10.24 19.12
CA PHE A 359 13.04 11.31 20.12
C PHE A 359 12.83 12.69 19.47
N TYR A 360 13.55 13.02 18.40
CA TYR A 360 13.38 14.32 17.74
C TYR A 360 12.03 14.46 17.01
N MET A 361 11.45 13.36 16.51
CA MET A 361 10.07 13.40 16.02
C MET A 361 9.09 13.78 17.13
N ASP A 362 9.26 13.24 18.34
CA ASP A 362 8.37 13.54 19.47
C ASP A 362 8.59 14.96 20.01
N GLU A 363 9.84 15.41 20.14
CA GLU A 363 10.15 16.79 20.56
C GLU A 363 9.56 17.83 19.60
N LEU A 364 9.71 17.64 18.29
CA LEU A 364 9.11 18.52 17.28
C LEU A 364 7.58 18.54 17.35
N ARG A 365 6.94 17.39 17.61
CA ARG A 365 5.49 17.34 17.87
C ARG A 365 5.13 18.08 19.16
N GLY A 366 5.93 17.93 20.20
CA GLY A 366 5.76 18.61 21.49
C GLY A 366 5.84 20.13 21.35
N LEU A 367 6.75 20.65 20.52
CA LEU A 367 6.87 22.07 20.22
C LEU A 367 5.60 22.61 19.54
N ILE A 368 5.06 21.90 18.54
CA ILE A 368 3.81 22.27 17.84
C ILE A 368 2.58 22.19 18.75
N LEU A 369 2.55 21.28 19.72
CA LEU A 369 1.42 21.18 20.65
C LEU A 369 1.48 22.25 21.76
N ARG A 370 2.68 22.74 22.07
CA ARG A 370 2.90 23.72 23.14
C ARG A 370 2.69 25.16 22.69
N HIS A 371 3.06 25.48 21.46
CA HIS A 371 3.05 26.82 20.87
C HIS A 371 2.07 26.89 19.72
#